data_AF-A0A2E3GNJ6-F1
#
_entry.id   AF-A0A2E3GNJ6-F1
#
_cell.length_a   1.000
_cell.length_b   1.000
_cell.length_c   1.000
_cell.angle_alpha   90.00
_cell.angle_beta   90.00
_cell.angle_gamma   90.00
#
_symmetry.space_group_name_H-M   'P 1'
#
loop_
_entity.id
_entity.type
_entity.pdbx_description
1 polymer ?
#
loop_
_entity_poly.entity_id
_entity_poly.type
_entity_poly.pdbx_seq_one_letter_code
_entity_poly.pdbx_strand_id
1 'polypeptide(L)'
;MKSLNKIFAIVALCFLYVGCSQDDNSTTPDFDRKAVLADQSTIIVNSFSSLQSTTESLNNNITDFVSNPTVSGLEIARNSLYEARLAYQMCSPYSSFGPSNSNALRTELNTYPSDTSLIEQNLSTGQYSLGSVANLDAQGFPAIEYLLWSENSTQATVDAFSNSSNRGDYLLALSSRCADLASGVYADWNSNYSSIYREQDGSDVGSSLGLVV
;
A
#
# COMPACT_ATOMS: atom_id res chain seq x y z
N MET A 1 -2.23 69.40 8.79
CA MET A 1 -1.47 68.43 7.98
C MET A 1 -0.12 68.02 8.60
N LYS A 2 0.73 68.93 9.12
CA LYS A 2 2.04 68.55 9.71
C LYS A 2 1.96 67.70 11.00
N SER A 3 0.90 67.79 11.80
CA SER A 3 0.70 66.96 13.00
C SER A 3 0.16 65.56 12.69
N LEU A 4 -0.58 65.40 11.60
CA LEU A 4 -1.15 64.11 11.16
C LEU A 4 -0.05 63.18 10.61
N ASN A 5 0.94 63.72 9.89
CA ASN A 5 2.11 62.96 9.43
C ASN A 5 3.01 62.47 10.57
N LYS A 6 3.05 63.19 11.70
CA LYS A 6 3.81 62.75 12.89
C LYS A 6 3.13 61.59 13.61
N ILE A 7 1.79 61.60 13.67
CA ILE A 7 1.00 60.49 14.23
C ILE A 7 1.11 59.25 13.32
N PHE A 8 1.06 59.43 12.01
CA PHE A 8 1.24 58.32 11.05
C PHE A 8 2.64 57.70 11.14
N ALA A 9 3.68 58.53 11.34
CA ALA A 9 5.06 58.05 11.53
C ALA A 9 5.26 57.31 12.86
N ILE A 10 4.57 57.71 13.94
CA ILE A 10 4.63 57.03 15.24
C ILE A 10 3.87 55.69 15.21
N VAL A 11 2.70 55.65 14.55
CA VAL A 11 1.92 54.40 14.39
C VAL A 11 2.66 53.42 13.49
N ALA A 12 3.30 53.87 12.41
CA ALA A 12 4.14 53.02 11.56
C ALA A 12 5.39 52.47 12.27
N LEU A 13 5.96 53.22 13.22
CA LEU A 13 7.10 52.76 14.03
C LEU A 13 6.68 51.70 15.07
N CYS A 14 5.45 51.76 15.59
CA CYS A 14 4.92 50.73 16.51
C CYS A 14 4.65 49.39 15.81
N PHE A 15 4.36 49.36 14.51
CA PHE A 15 4.22 48.11 13.75
C PHE A 15 5.56 47.41 13.46
N LEU A 16 6.70 48.08 13.66
CA LEU A 16 8.04 47.48 13.52
C LEU A 16 8.52 46.72 14.76
N TYR A 17 7.80 46.81 15.89
CA TYR A 17 8.11 46.08 17.13
C TYR A 17 7.23 44.85 17.37
N VAL A 18 6.29 44.53 16.45
CA VAL A 18 5.55 43.25 16.43
C VAL A 18 6.25 42.27 15.45
N GLY A 19 7.58 42.29 15.45
CA GLY A 19 8.42 41.43 14.62
C GLY A 19 9.22 40.51 15.51
N CYS A 20 8.95 39.21 15.39
CA CYS A 20 9.57 38.09 16.11
C CYS A 20 9.54 38.22 17.64
N SER A 21 8.65 37.46 18.28
CA SER A 21 9.08 36.73 19.47
C SER A 21 10.43 36.11 19.13
N GLN A 22 11.41 36.21 20.04
CA GLN A 22 12.55 35.33 19.95
C GLN A 22 11.96 33.93 19.90
N ASP A 23 11.97 33.31 18.72
CA ASP A 23 11.86 31.88 18.63
C ASP A 23 13.05 31.42 19.45
N ASP A 24 12.77 31.00 20.68
CA ASP A 24 13.70 30.18 21.41
C ASP A 24 14.08 29.11 20.38
N ASN A 25 15.34 29.12 19.96
CA ASN A 25 15.94 28.04 19.17
C ASN A 25 16.03 26.81 20.09
N SER A 26 14.90 26.40 20.67
CA SER A 26 14.73 25.16 21.36
C SER A 26 14.77 24.11 20.26
N THR A 27 15.96 23.58 20.04
CA THR A 27 16.15 22.35 19.26
C THR A 27 15.45 21.16 19.92
N THR A 28 14.93 21.33 21.14
CA THR A 28 14.03 20.39 21.81
C THR A 28 12.61 20.47 21.24
N PRO A 29 12.09 19.37 20.70
CA PRO A 29 10.71 19.27 20.24
C PRO A 29 9.68 19.62 21.34
N ASP A 30 8.56 20.24 20.96
CA ASP A 30 7.42 20.53 21.86
C ASP A 30 6.70 19.26 22.38
N PHE A 31 7.00 18.10 21.81
CA PHE A 31 6.45 16.80 22.22
C PHE A 31 7.46 15.68 22.00
N ASP A 32 7.29 14.56 22.69
CA ASP A 32 8.16 13.38 22.54
C ASP A 32 7.93 12.70 21.18
N ARG A 33 8.72 13.10 20.18
CA ARG A 33 8.68 12.51 18.83
C ARG A 33 9.01 11.02 18.84
N LYS A 34 9.92 10.56 19.71
CA LYS A 34 10.27 9.14 19.80
C LYS A 34 9.10 8.30 20.27
N ALA A 35 8.32 8.79 21.24
CA ALA A 35 7.10 8.12 21.68
C ALA A 35 6.09 8.00 20.53
N VAL A 36 5.84 9.09 19.79
CA VAL A 36 4.93 9.06 18.61
C VAL A 36 5.41 8.06 17.56
N LEU A 37 6.70 8.06 17.25
CA LEU A 37 7.27 7.15 16.26
C LEU A 37 7.23 5.68 16.73
N ALA A 38 7.35 5.42 18.03
CA ALA A 38 7.19 4.08 18.58
C ALA A 38 5.77 3.54 18.43
N ASP A 39 4.76 4.36 18.71
CA ASP A 39 3.34 4.01 18.52
C ASP A 39 3.02 3.81 17.03
N GLN A 40 3.45 4.74 16.17
CA GLN A 40 3.29 4.60 14.72
C GLN A 40 3.98 3.36 14.17
N SER A 41 5.22 3.09 14.58
CA SER A 41 5.95 1.89 14.17
C SER A 41 5.17 0.62 14.53
N THR A 42 4.50 0.59 15.66
CA THR A 42 3.67 -0.55 16.08
C THR A 42 2.45 -0.71 15.16
N ILE A 43 1.76 0.39 14.86
CA ILE A 43 0.60 0.40 13.94
C ILE A 43 1.01 -0.08 12.53
N ILE A 44 2.13 0.42 12.02
CA ILE A 44 2.65 0.09 10.69
C ILE A 44 2.99 -1.40 10.60
N VAL A 45 3.77 -1.92 11.55
CA VAL A 45 4.15 -3.34 11.59
C VAL A 45 2.92 -4.25 11.69
N ASN A 46 1.93 -3.89 12.51
CA ASN A 46 0.69 -4.66 12.64
C ASN A 46 -0.14 -4.64 11.34
N SER A 47 -0.13 -3.52 10.61
CA SER A 47 -0.82 -3.40 9.33
C SER A 47 -0.19 -4.33 8.28
N PHE A 48 1.14 -4.37 8.19
CA PHE A 48 1.84 -5.30 7.29
C PHE A 48 1.72 -6.76 7.71
N SER A 49 1.63 -7.06 9.02
CA SER A 49 1.30 -8.40 9.51
C SER A 49 -0.09 -8.84 9.08
N SER A 50 -1.08 -7.95 9.15
CA SER A 50 -2.44 -8.21 8.65
C SER A 50 -2.45 -8.44 7.13
N LEU A 51 -1.71 -7.62 6.37
CA LEU A 51 -1.59 -7.81 4.92
C LEU A 51 -0.92 -9.16 4.57
N GLN A 52 0.14 -9.54 5.27
CA GLN A 52 0.82 -10.83 5.08
C GLN A 52 -0.15 -11.99 5.34
N SER A 53 -0.82 -12.01 6.49
CA SER A 53 -1.73 -13.12 6.84
C SER A 53 -2.96 -13.22 5.93
N THR A 54 -3.53 -12.08 5.52
CA THR A 54 -4.69 -12.07 4.61
C THR A 54 -4.33 -12.45 3.16
N THR A 55 -3.15 -12.06 2.67
CA THR A 55 -2.66 -12.49 1.34
C THR A 55 -2.26 -13.97 1.32
N GLU A 56 -1.71 -14.50 2.41
CA GLU A 56 -1.48 -15.93 2.58
C GLU A 56 -2.80 -16.72 2.56
N SER A 57 -3.81 -16.25 3.30
CA SER A 57 -5.16 -16.82 3.28
C SER A 57 -5.80 -16.78 1.89
N LEU A 58 -5.67 -15.65 1.17
CA LEU A 58 -6.09 -15.52 -0.22
C LEU A 58 -5.42 -16.56 -1.11
N ASN A 59 -4.09 -16.71 -1.01
CA ASN A 59 -3.36 -17.67 -1.82
C ASN A 59 -3.80 -19.12 -1.56
N ASN A 60 -4.00 -19.48 -0.29
CA ASN A 60 -4.48 -20.82 0.08
C ASN A 60 -5.88 -21.08 -0.47
N ASN A 61 -6.82 -20.14 -0.30
CA ASN A 61 -8.19 -20.30 -0.78
C ASN A 61 -8.30 -20.30 -2.31
N ILE A 62 -7.44 -19.54 -3.00
CA ILE A 62 -7.30 -19.62 -4.46
C ILE A 62 -6.75 -20.99 -4.87
N THR A 63 -5.75 -21.51 -4.15
CA THR A 63 -5.20 -22.86 -4.39
C THR A 63 -6.27 -23.92 -4.28
N ASP A 64 -7.05 -23.88 -3.21
CA ASP A 64 -8.18 -24.80 -3.00
C ASP A 64 -9.23 -24.67 -4.11
N PHE A 65 -9.62 -23.44 -4.46
CA PHE A 65 -10.59 -23.19 -5.54
C PHE A 65 -10.10 -23.70 -6.90
N VAL A 66 -8.85 -23.42 -7.28
CA VAL A 66 -8.30 -23.86 -8.57
C VAL A 66 -8.16 -25.38 -8.62
N SER A 67 -7.82 -26.04 -7.51
CA SER A 67 -7.72 -27.50 -7.44
C SER A 67 -9.06 -28.22 -7.58
N ASN A 68 -10.15 -27.59 -7.16
CA ASN A 68 -11.51 -28.13 -7.23
C ASN A 68 -12.54 -26.99 -7.42
N PRO A 69 -12.72 -26.51 -8.67
CA PRO A 69 -13.58 -25.37 -8.95
C PRO A 69 -15.03 -25.65 -8.56
N THR A 70 -15.54 -24.87 -7.60
CA THR A 70 -16.94 -24.93 -7.16
C THR A 70 -17.45 -23.53 -6.88
N VAL A 71 -18.77 -23.34 -6.90
CA VAL A 71 -19.40 -22.06 -6.54
C VAL A 71 -19.00 -21.64 -5.12
N SER A 72 -19.00 -22.57 -4.16
CA SER A 72 -18.58 -22.27 -2.78
C SER A 72 -17.10 -21.86 -2.71
N GLY A 73 -16.21 -22.54 -3.44
CA GLY A 73 -14.79 -22.20 -3.48
C GLY A 73 -14.54 -20.81 -4.10
N LEU A 74 -15.29 -20.48 -5.15
CA LEU A 74 -15.22 -19.15 -5.78
C LEU A 74 -15.63 -18.04 -4.81
N GLU A 75 -16.74 -18.21 -4.07
CA GLU A 75 -17.18 -17.21 -3.09
C GLU A 75 -16.18 -17.05 -1.94
N ILE A 76 -15.53 -18.14 -1.50
CA ILE A 76 -14.45 -18.07 -0.49
C ILE A 76 -13.25 -17.28 -1.04
N ALA A 77 -12.82 -17.55 -2.27
CA ALA A 77 -11.71 -16.83 -2.91
C ALA A 77 -12.03 -15.33 -3.08
N ARG A 78 -13.25 -15.00 -3.51
CA ARG A 78 -13.74 -13.61 -3.61
C ARG A 78 -13.71 -12.89 -2.27
N ASN A 79 -14.19 -13.54 -1.21
CA ASN A 79 -14.18 -12.97 0.14
C ASN A 79 -12.74 -12.77 0.66
N SER A 80 -11.85 -13.74 0.45
CA SER A 80 -10.44 -13.56 0.83
C SER A 80 -9.74 -12.46 0.06
N LEU A 81 -10.11 -12.22 -1.21
CA LEU A 81 -9.57 -11.08 -1.96
C LEU A 81 -10.03 -9.77 -1.33
N TYR A 82 -11.30 -9.68 -0.95
CA TYR A 82 -11.84 -8.52 -0.25
C TYR A 82 -11.08 -8.23 1.04
N GLU A 83 -10.87 -9.22 1.90
CA GLU A 83 -10.11 -9.08 3.15
C GLU A 83 -8.65 -8.64 2.90
N ALA A 84 -7.96 -9.25 1.93
CA ALA A 84 -6.60 -8.87 1.56
C ALA A 84 -6.52 -7.42 1.06
N ARG A 85 -7.52 -6.98 0.28
CA ARG A 85 -7.59 -5.58 -0.18
C ARG A 85 -7.87 -4.61 0.95
N LEU A 86 -8.73 -4.96 1.92
CA LEU A 86 -8.93 -4.14 3.12
C LEU A 86 -7.64 -4.00 3.93
N ALA A 87 -6.92 -5.10 4.16
CA ALA A 87 -5.63 -5.06 4.84
C ALA A 87 -4.60 -4.20 4.08
N TYR A 88 -4.61 -4.25 2.74
CA TYR A 88 -3.77 -3.39 1.91
C TYR A 88 -4.12 -1.91 2.06
N GLN A 89 -5.41 -1.54 2.15
CA GLN A 89 -5.80 -0.14 2.36
C GLN A 89 -5.20 0.44 3.65
N MET A 90 -5.14 -0.36 4.72
CA MET A 90 -4.50 0.04 5.99
C MET A 90 -2.98 0.26 5.85
N CYS A 91 -2.35 -0.34 4.85
CA CYS A 91 -0.94 -0.17 4.53
C CYS A 91 -0.66 0.97 3.54
N SER A 92 -1.67 1.42 2.79
CA SER A 92 -1.50 2.36 1.69
C SER A 92 -0.85 3.70 2.05
N PRO A 93 -1.06 4.29 3.26
CA PRO A 93 -0.36 5.51 3.67
C PRO A 93 1.16 5.32 3.79
N TYR A 94 1.62 4.07 3.96
CA TYR A 94 3.03 3.72 4.16
C TYR A 94 3.67 3.12 2.90
N SER A 95 3.01 3.26 1.75
CA SER A 95 3.43 2.58 0.52
C SER A 95 4.58 3.29 -0.22
N SER A 96 4.83 4.56 0.09
CA SER A 96 5.78 5.43 -0.63
C SER A 96 7.17 5.52 0.03
N PHE A 97 7.43 4.77 1.10
CA PHE A 97 8.73 4.75 1.76
C PHE A 97 9.09 3.36 2.30
N GLY A 98 10.34 3.24 2.77
CA GLY A 98 10.83 2.05 3.45
C GLY A 98 10.72 0.76 2.65
N PRO A 99 10.45 -0.38 3.31
CA PRO A 99 10.31 -1.68 2.67
C PRO A 99 9.21 -1.72 1.60
N SER A 100 8.10 -1.00 1.81
CA SER A 100 7.01 -0.93 0.84
C SER A 100 7.48 -0.35 -0.49
N ASN A 101 8.22 0.77 -0.45
CA ASN A 101 8.76 1.41 -1.65
C ASN A 101 9.89 0.58 -2.28
N SER A 102 10.75 -0.01 -1.45
CA SER A 102 11.87 -0.86 -1.91
C SER A 102 11.38 -2.09 -2.69
N ASN A 103 10.20 -2.61 -2.32
CA ASN A 103 9.54 -3.73 -2.99
C ASN A 103 8.46 -3.29 -4.01
N ALA A 104 8.36 -1.99 -4.31
CA ALA A 104 7.36 -1.43 -5.22
C ALA A 104 5.92 -1.90 -4.92
N LEU A 105 5.58 -2.08 -3.63
CA LEU A 105 4.39 -2.79 -3.17
C LEU A 105 3.09 -2.26 -3.78
N ARG A 106 2.98 -0.93 -3.94
CA ARG A 106 1.80 -0.31 -4.56
C ARG A 106 1.63 -0.70 -6.02
N THR A 107 2.68 -0.62 -6.82
CA THR A 107 2.62 -0.95 -8.25
C THR A 107 2.53 -2.45 -8.49
N GLU A 108 3.04 -3.26 -7.58
CA GLU A 108 2.95 -4.72 -7.67
C GLU A 108 1.56 -5.25 -7.29
N LEU A 109 0.97 -4.74 -6.20
CA LEU A 109 -0.30 -5.25 -5.69
C LEU A 109 -1.53 -4.53 -6.23
N ASN A 110 -1.42 -3.25 -6.59
CA ASN A 110 -2.60 -2.39 -6.76
C ASN A 110 -2.44 -1.35 -7.88
N THR A 111 -1.76 -1.72 -8.99
CA THR A 111 -1.82 -0.93 -10.22
C THR A 111 -3.24 -0.96 -10.78
N TYR A 112 -3.85 0.22 -10.94
CA TYR A 112 -5.24 0.36 -11.34
C TYR A 112 -5.40 1.49 -12.37
N PRO A 113 -6.25 1.31 -13.43
CA PRO A 113 -7.00 0.09 -13.75
C PRO A 113 -6.10 -1.04 -14.26
N SER A 114 -6.65 -2.26 -14.30
CA SER A 114 -5.95 -3.39 -14.92
C SER A 114 -6.12 -3.38 -16.44
N ASP A 115 -5.09 -3.76 -17.20
CA ASP A 115 -5.18 -4.01 -18.64
C ASP A 115 -5.79 -5.40 -18.88
N THR A 116 -7.10 -5.43 -19.11
CA THR A 116 -7.83 -6.67 -19.37
C THR A 116 -7.44 -7.32 -20.70
N SER A 117 -6.99 -6.54 -21.68
CA SER A 117 -6.54 -7.10 -22.96
C SER A 117 -5.23 -7.87 -22.78
N LEU A 118 -4.31 -7.34 -21.98
CA LEU A 118 -3.08 -8.03 -21.61
C LEU A 118 -3.36 -9.27 -20.74
N ILE A 119 -4.31 -9.21 -19.81
CA ILE A 119 -4.73 -10.40 -19.05
C ILE A 119 -5.22 -11.50 -20.00
N GLU A 120 -6.12 -11.21 -20.93
CA GLU A 120 -6.61 -12.20 -21.90
C GLU A 120 -5.48 -12.72 -22.83
N GLN A 121 -4.50 -11.87 -23.16
CA GLN A 121 -3.30 -12.28 -23.89
C GLN A 121 -2.45 -13.26 -23.06
N ASN A 122 -2.23 -12.99 -21.78
CA ASN A 122 -1.49 -13.86 -20.87
C ASN A 122 -2.20 -15.21 -20.70
N LEU A 123 -3.53 -15.21 -20.60
CA LEU A 123 -4.35 -16.43 -20.52
C LEU A 123 -4.26 -17.26 -21.80
N SER A 124 -4.40 -16.63 -22.97
CA SER A 124 -4.39 -17.32 -24.27
C SER A 124 -3.03 -17.89 -24.63
N THR A 125 -1.95 -17.20 -24.28
CA THR A 125 -0.58 -17.66 -24.55
C THR A 125 -0.01 -18.56 -23.45
N GLY A 126 -0.52 -18.44 -22.23
CA GLY A 126 0.07 -19.08 -21.05
C GLY A 126 1.47 -18.53 -20.71
N GLN A 127 1.81 -17.34 -21.19
CA GLN A 127 3.12 -16.71 -21.02
C GLN A 127 2.93 -15.34 -20.37
N TYR A 128 3.64 -15.09 -19.26
CA TYR A 128 3.59 -13.84 -18.52
C TYR A 128 4.87 -13.67 -17.70
N SER A 129 5.21 -12.42 -17.36
CA SER A 129 6.35 -12.10 -16.50
C SER A 129 5.91 -11.15 -15.40
N LEU A 130 5.43 -11.72 -14.29
CA LEU A 130 5.01 -10.94 -13.13
C LEU A 130 6.19 -10.16 -12.54
N GLY A 131 5.93 -8.91 -12.13
CA GLY A 131 6.96 -7.96 -11.68
C GLY A 131 7.73 -7.26 -12.79
N SER A 132 7.55 -7.64 -14.06
CA SER A 132 8.10 -6.86 -15.17
C SER A 132 7.25 -5.61 -15.40
N VAL A 133 7.88 -4.52 -15.84
CA VAL A 133 7.20 -3.26 -16.19
C VAL A 133 6.05 -3.47 -17.17
N ALA A 134 6.22 -4.41 -18.11
CA ALA A 134 5.24 -4.74 -19.13
C ALA A 134 4.00 -5.49 -18.60
N ASN A 135 4.00 -5.95 -17.34
CA ASN A 135 2.92 -6.74 -16.76
C ASN A 135 2.36 -6.13 -15.47
N LEU A 136 2.82 -4.93 -15.06
CA LEU A 136 2.40 -4.29 -13.80
C LEU A 136 0.89 -4.02 -13.76
N ASP A 137 0.28 -3.69 -14.89
CA ASP A 137 -1.16 -3.46 -15.05
C ASP A 137 -1.96 -4.74 -15.37
N ALA A 138 -1.31 -5.88 -15.54
CA ALA A 138 -1.97 -7.18 -15.68
C ALA A 138 -1.76 -8.09 -14.46
N GLN A 139 -1.34 -7.55 -13.31
CA GLN A 139 -1.11 -8.32 -12.09
C GLN A 139 -1.74 -7.72 -10.83
N GLY A 140 -1.47 -8.34 -9.67
CA GLY A 140 -1.94 -7.86 -8.37
C GLY A 140 -3.44 -8.08 -8.16
N PHE A 141 -4.01 -7.39 -7.17
CA PHE A 141 -5.42 -7.51 -6.81
C PHE A 141 -6.39 -7.17 -7.94
N PRO A 142 -6.15 -6.16 -8.80
CA PRO A 142 -7.06 -5.86 -9.90
C PRO A 142 -7.13 -6.97 -10.96
N ALA A 143 -6.01 -7.64 -11.26
CA ALA A 143 -6.02 -8.79 -12.17
C ALA A 143 -6.72 -10.02 -11.56
N ILE A 144 -6.50 -10.28 -10.26
CA ILE A 144 -7.22 -11.33 -9.51
C ILE A 144 -8.73 -11.04 -9.53
N GLU A 145 -9.13 -9.79 -9.26
CA GLU A 145 -10.53 -9.36 -9.34
C GLU A 145 -11.11 -9.58 -10.75
N TYR A 146 -10.39 -9.20 -11.80
CA TYR A 146 -10.86 -9.48 -13.15
C TYR A 146 -11.11 -10.97 -13.37
N LEU A 147 -10.17 -11.85 -13.02
CA LEU A 147 -10.32 -13.30 -13.21
C LEU A 147 -11.47 -13.91 -12.41
N LEU A 148 -11.79 -13.37 -11.23
CA LEU A 148 -12.85 -13.88 -10.37
C LEU A 148 -14.24 -13.29 -10.68
N TRP A 149 -14.35 -12.28 -11.56
CA TRP A 149 -15.63 -11.61 -11.90
C TRP A 149 -15.87 -11.36 -13.40
N SER A 150 -14.95 -11.70 -14.31
CA SER A 150 -15.08 -11.35 -15.74
C SER A 150 -16.25 -12.04 -16.45
N GLU A 151 -16.70 -13.20 -15.96
CA GLU A 151 -17.77 -13.96 -16.60
C GLU A 151 -19.15 -13.45 -16.23
N ASN A 152 -20.12 -13.67 -17.11
CA ASN A 152 -21.49 -13.17 -16.99
C ASN A 152 -22.30 -13.76 -15.80
N SER A 153 -21.76 -14.76 -15.10
CA SER A 153 -22.39 -15.39 -13.94
C SER A 153 -21.35 -16.13 -13.07
N THR A 154 -21.70 -16.39 -11.81
CA THR A 154 -20.87 -17.20 -10.90
C THR A 154 -20.61 -18.60 -11.46
N GLN A 155 -21.62 -19.26 -12.06
CA GLN A 155 -21.42 -20.58 -12.66
C GLN A 155 -20.48 -20.52 -13.88
N ALA A 156 -20.66 -19.53 -14.77
CA ALA A 156 -19.76 -19.36 -15.91
C ALA A 156 -18.30 -19.11 -15.48
N THR A 157 -18.08 -18.39 -14.37
CA THR A 157 -16.74 -18.21 -13.79
C THR A 157 -16.15 -19.56 -13.37
N VAL A 158 -16.90 -20.40 -12.63
CA VAL A 158 -16.44 -21.74 -12.22
C VAL A 158 -16.14 -22.63 -13.44
N ASP A 159 -16.99 -22.59 -14.46
CA ASP A 159 -16.80 -23.35 -15.69
C ASP A 159 -15.54 -22.89 -16.44
N ALA A 160 -15.24 -21.57 -16.45
CA ALA A 160 -14.04 -21.03 -17.07
C ALA A 160 -12.74 -21.57 -16.42
N PHE A 161 -12.72 -21.72 -15.10
CA PHE A 161 -11.58 -22.36 -14.40
C PHE A 161 -11.52 -23.87 -14.61
N SER A 162 -12.66 -24.53 -14.78
CA SER A 162 -12.71 -25.97 -15.09
C SER A 162 -12.22 -26.28 -16.51
N ASN A 163 -12.41 -25.35 -17.44
CA ASN A 163 -12.12 -25.52 -18.86
C ASN A 163 -10.73 -25.00 -19.29
N SER A 164 -9.99 -24.31 -18.42
CA SER A 164 -8.70 -23.68 -18.76
C SER A 164 -7.69 -23.81 -17.62
N SER A 165 -6.67 -24.65 -17.82
CA SER A 165 -5.54 -24.75 -16.89
C SER A 165 -4.78 -23.43 -16.78
N ASN A 166 -4.54 -22.73 -17.90
CA ASN A 166 -3.84 -21.45 -17.92
C ASN A 166 -4.52 -20.41 -17.02
N ARG A 167 -5.85 -20.43 -16.92
CA ARG A 167 -6.60 -19.51 -16.04
C ARG A 167 -6.33 -19.81 -14.56
N GLY A 168 -6.31 -21.09 -14.20
CA GLY A 168 -5.90 -21.53 -12.87
C GLY A 168 -4.45 -21.18 -12.56
N ASP A 169 -3.52 -21.53 -13.46
CA ASP A 169 -2.08 -21.27 -13.31
C ASP A 169 -1.78 -19.78 -13.15
N TYR A 170 -2.46 -18.93 -13.93
CA TYR A 170 -2.28 -17.49 -13.83
C TYR A 170 -2.83 -16.94 -12.51
N LEU A 171 -4.03 -17.34 -12.10
CA LEU A 171 -4.60 -16.93 -10.82
C LEU A 171 -3.71 -17.33 -9.64
N LEU A 172 -3.14 -18.55 -9.66
CA LEU A 172 -2.21 -19.02 -8.63
C LEU A 172 -0.90 -18.22 -8.61
N ALA A 173 -0.34 -17.92 -9.78
CA ALA A 173 0.88 -17.11 -9.88
C ALA A 173 0.66 -15.70 -9.32
N LEU A 174 -0.51 -15.10 -9.61
CA LEU A 174 -0.88 -13.79 -9.10
C LEU A 174 -1.03 -13.79 -7.57
N SER A 175 -1.77 -14.75 -7.01
CA SER A 175 -1.99 -14.82 -5.56
C SER A 175 -0.72 -15.14 -4.78
N SER A 176 0.13 -16.02 -5.32
CA SER A 176 1.42 -16.36 -4.72
C SER A 176 2.32 -15.12 -4.68
N ARG A 177 2.42 -14.38 -5.78
CA ARG A 177 3.24 -13.15 -5.81
C ARG A 177 2.74 -12.11 -4.80
N CYS A 178 1.42 -11.96 -4.65
CA CYS A 178 0.86 -11.07 -3.64
C CYS A 178 1.29 -11.47 -2.21
N ALA A 179 1.23 -12.76 -1.89
CA ALA A 179 1.64 -13.28 -0.59
C ALA A 179 3.15 -13.12 -0.36
N ASP A 180 3.98 -13.41 -1.36
CA ASP A 180 5.44 -13.27 -1.27
C ASP A 180 5.87 -11.82 -1.01
N LEU A 181 5.28 -10.87 -1.72
CA LEU A 181 5.56 -9.44 -1.55
C LEU A 181 5.14 -8.93 -0.17
N ALA A 182 3.93 -9.30 0.28
CA ALA A 182 3.44 -8.91 1.60
C ALA A 182 4.31 -9.50 2.71
N SER A 183 4.73 -10.76 2.57
CA SER A 183 5.65 -11.44 3.49
C SER A 183 7.01 -10.76 3.54
N GLY A 184 7.60 -10.43 2.39
CA GLY A 184 8.88 -9.71 2.31
C GLY A 184 8.83 -8.35 2.99
N VAL A 185 7.81 -7.54 2.70
CA VAL A 185 7.63 -6.22 3.33
C VAL A 185 7.45 -6.35 4.84
N TYR A 186 6.62 -7.29 5.31
CA TYR A 186 6.45 -7.51 6.74
C TYR A 186 7.76 -7.94 7.42
N ALA A 187 8.53 -8.85 6.81
CA ALA A 187 9.80 -9.32 7.35
C ALA A 187 10.84 -8.19 7.47
N ASP A 188 10.94 -7.32 6.47
CA ASP A 188 11.84 -6.16 6.48
C ASP A 188 11.45 -5.15 7.58
N TRP A 189 10.15 -4.90 7.75
CA TRP A 189 9.63 -4.07 8.84
C TRP A 189 9.94 -4.65 10.21
N ASN A 190 9.72 -5.96 10.39
CA ASN A 190 9.87 -6.64 11.66
C ASN A 190 11.34 -6.87 12.06
N SER A 191 12.25 -7.01 11.10
CA SER A 191 13.67 -7.29 11.37
C SER A 191 14.46 -6.06 11.81
N ASN A 192 14.48 -4.99 11.00
CA ASN A 192 15.36 -3.85 11.25
C ASN A 192 14.70 -2.49 10.95
N TYR A 193 13.83 -2.41 9.94
CA TYR A 193 13.35 -1.11 9.48
C TYR A 193 12.50 -0.37 10.54
N SER A 194 11.73 -1.10 11.35
CA SER A 194 11.00 -0.49 12.47
C SER A 194 11.92 0.27 13.45
N SER A 195 13.12 -0.24 13.71
CA SER A 195 14.11 0.43 14.56
C SER A 195 14.68 1.69 13.90
N ILE A 196 14.99 1.61 12.61
CA ILE A 196 15.44 2.77 11.83
C ILE A 196 14.38 3.87 11.86
N TYR A 197 13.12 3.51 11.62
CA TYR A 197 11.99 4.44 11.65
C TYR A 197 11.87 5.17 12.99
N ARG A 198 12.01 4.45 14.12
CA ARG A 198 11.91 5.05 15.47
C ARG A 198 13.07 6.00 15.80
N GLU A 199 14.26 5.77 15.26
CA GLU A 199 15.44 6.60 15.54
C GLU A 199 15.57 7.82 14.63
N GLN A 200 14.80 7.90 13.54
CA GLN A 200 14.78 9.06 12.63
C GLN A 200 13.78 10.14 13.09
N ASP A 201 13.97 10.68 14.30
CA ASP A 201 13.08 11.64 14.98
C ASP A 201 13.29 13.13 14.61
N GLY A 202 14.02 13.37 13.51
CA GLY A 202 14.24 14.70 12.95
C GLY A 202 12.97 15.42 12.49
N SER A 203 13.14 16.66 12.03
CA SER A 203 12.06 17.50 11.47
C SER A 203 12.25 17.83 9.99
N ASP A 204 13.24 17.22 9.34
CA ASP A 204 13.50 17.36 7.92
C ASP A 204 12.64 16.39 7.10
N VAL A 205 12.61 16.57 5.78
CA VAL A 205 11.84 15.73 4.85
C VAL A 205 12.27 14.26 4.83
N GLY A 206 13.48 13.97 5.33
CA GLY A 206 14.01 12.61 5.46
C GLY A 206 13.70 11.94 6.80
N SER A 207 13.11 12.66 7.77
CA SER A 207 12.71 12.08 9.05
C SER A 207 11.50 11.18 8.90
N SER A 208 11.29 10.28 9.86
CA SER A 208 10.17 9.34 9.79
C SER A 208 8.81 10.02 9.87
N LEU A 209 8.71 11.15 10.59
CA LEU A 209 7.50 11.98 10.52
C LEU A 209 7.33 12.61 9.14
N GLY A 210 8.42 13.11 8.53
CA GLY A 210 8.41 13.67 7.17
C GLY A 210 7.99 12.68 6.09
N LEU A 211 8.23 11.38 6.28
CA LEU A 211 7.87 10.32 5.33
C LEU A 211 6.36 9.99 5.28
N VAL A 212 5.62 10.30 6.34
CA VAL A 212 4.19 9.95 6.49
C VAL A 212 3.26 11.11 6.07
N VAL A 213 3.80 12.30 5.83
CA VAL A 213 3.02 13.52 5.49
C VAL A 213 2.81 13.71 3.99
#